data_AF-A0A6I3BDT8-F1
#
_entry.id   AF-A0A6I3BDT8-F1
#
_cell.length_a   1.000
_cell.length_b   1.000
_cell.length_c   1.000
_cell.angle_alpha   90.00
_cell.angle_beta   90.00
_cell.angle_gamma   90.00
#
_symmetry.space_group_name_H-M   'P 1'
#
loop_
_entity.id
_entity.type
_entity.pdbx_description
1 polymer ?
#
loop_
_entity_poly.entity_id
_entity_poly.type
_entity_poly.pdbx_seq_one_letter_code
_entity_poly.pdbx_strand_id
1 'polypeptide(L)'
;MSRLLSASILLFAFLTPTMSLADEVPQTFSFQGSGYGHGVGMSQIGARGQALEGKSATDIVKYYYKDVLVEPVVDSQFIRVNIGHLLTGLSLMSDTKLGQVQLFSSDMDTSTTASPDLTVPAKTNISFSLLGNSMIANATYANGRVDALASAKAWTIRWSGTRSMQGPDAVLAVKIGASSTQYRYGQIQIKLVKAAAVGYRIEVTNTLRLHDEYLWGIGEVPSSWPIAALQAQAIASRSFALSKVGKMRVACDCEIYSSTQDQSFVGYSKELEKGWGSIWKGAVSSTSEGDEMGLTLTYASQPIAAYFFSSSSGQTVLAQDVWGAPVPYTVSVADSWSTSPVLNPRYFHWERAINRALVAQAFGLPDVARMEIGGHFESGTVSVIIATSSTGLRAQLSGETFRSKVKLPSAWFDFLGPQMSDANSLPKPVRTIFHSL
;
A
#
# COMPACT_ATOMS: atom_id res chain seq x y z
N MET A 1 -102.68 -10.51 2.26
CA MET A 1 -101.94 -9.23 2.33
C MET A 1 -100.52 -9.55 2.77
N SER A 2 -99.58 -9.55 1.82
CA SER A 2 -98.21 -10.07 1.98
C SER A 2 -97.27 -9.02 2.58
N ARG A 3 -96.42 -9.42 3.53
CA ARG A 3 -95.41 -8.58 4.21
C ARG A 3 -94.12 -8.52 3.37
N LEU A 4 -93.60 -7.32 3.11
CA LEU A 4 -92.26 -7.09 2.55
C LEU A 4 -91.19 -7.18 3.65
N LEU A 5 -90.16 -7.99 3.46
CA LEU A 5 -88.89 -7.93 4.21
C LEU A 5 -87.89 -7.02 3.47
N SER A 6 -87.34 -6.04 4.17
CA SER A 6 -86.15 -5.28 3.73
C SER A 6 -84.87 -6.04 4.15
N ALA A 7 -83.99 -6.31 3.19
CA ALA A 7 -82.64 -6.81 3.46
C ALA A 7 -81.65 -5.64 3.39
N SER A 8 -80.97 -5.34 4.50
CA SER A 8 -79.86 -4.39 4.56
C SER A 8 -78.56 -5.09 4.16
N ILE A 9 -77.87 -4.57 3.14
CA ILE A 9 -76.55 -5.03 2.71
C ILE A 9 -75.49 -4.19 3.43
N LEU A 10 -74.71 -4.81 4.32
CA LEU A 10 -73.50 -4.22 4.88
C LEU A 10 -72.36 -4.31 3.86
N LEU A 11 -71.81 -3.16 3.47
CA LEU A 11 -70.62 -3.06 2.62
C LEU A 11 -69.37 -3.13 3.51
N PHE A 12 -68.66 -4.27 3.50
CA PHE A 12 -67.33 -4.37 4.12
C PHE A 12 -66.29 -3.74 3.18
N ALA A 13 -65.73 -2.59 3.58
CA ALA A 13 -64.58 -2.00 2.90
C ALA A 13 -63.32 -2.80 3.27
N PHE A 14 -62.82 -3.61 2.33
CA PHE A 14 -61.50 -4.22 2.43
C PHE A 14 -60.42 -3.15 2.24
N LEU A 15 -59.79 -2.74 3.33
CA LEU A 15 -58.51 -2.03 3.28
C LEU A 15 -57.45 -3.03 2.80
N THR A 16 -57.04 -2.91 1.52
CA THR A 16 -55.86 -3.62 1.04
C THR A 16 -54.62 -2.97 1.65
N PRO A 17 -53.74 -3.71 2.35
CA PRO A 17 -52.46 -3.18 2.72
C PRO A 17 -51.69 -2.85 1.44
N THR A 18 -51.26 -1.60 1.30
CA THR A 18 -50.29 -1.21 0.27
C THR A 18 -49.02 -2.02 0.54
N MET A 19 -48.77 -3.08 -0.24
CA MET A 19 -47.45 -3.69 -0.29
C MET A 19 -46.51 -2.62 -0.83
N SER A 20 -45.67 -2.06 0.05
CA SER A 20 -44.49 -1.32 -0.39
C SER A 20 -43.68 -2.27 -1.25
N LEU A 21 -43.60 -2.01 -2.55
CA LEU A 21 -42.71 -2.75 -3.43
C LEU A 21 -41.29 -2.58 -2.87
N ALA A 22 -40.63 -3.68 -2.54
CA ALA A 22 -39.21 -3.65 -2.21
C ALA A 22 -38.48 -3.08 -3.42
N ASP A 23 -37.60 -2.10 -3.20
CA ASP A 23 -36.84 -1.51 -4.29
C ASP A 23 -35.99 -2.58 -4.98
N GLU A 24 -35.98 -2.57 -6.32
CA GLU A 24 -35.20 -3.52 -7.10
C GLU A 24 -33.70 -3.32 -6.82
N VAL A 25 -32.97 -4.43 -6.59
CA VAL A 25 -31.55 -4.39 -6.21
C VAL A 25 -30.67 -4.36 -7.46
N PRO A 26 -29.90 -3.28 -7.70
CA PRO A 26 -28.99 -3.16 -8.84
C PRO A 26 -27.91 -4.24 -8.87
N GLN A 27 -27.38 -4.56 -10.06
CA GLN A 27 -26.25 -5.50 -10.18
C GLN A 27 -24.91 -4.83 -9.92
N THR A 28 -24.76 -3.60 -10.41
CA THR A 28 -23.56 -2.78 -10.21
C THR A 28 -23.92 -1.33 -9.90
N PHE A 29 -22.96 -0.63 -9.29
CA PHE A 29 -23.01 0.79 -8.99
C PHE A 29 -21.89 1.50 -9.73
N SER A 30 -22.23 2.49 -10.56
CA SER A 30 -21.27 3.21 -11.39
C SER A 30 -20.78 4.48 -10.71
N PHE A 31 -19.47 4.69 -10.76
CA PHE A 31 -18.78 5.85 -10.22
C PHE A 31 -17.85 6.43 -11.26
N GLN A 32 -17.69 7.75 -11.21
CA GLN A 32 -16.61 8.45 -11.89
C GLN A 32 -15.82 9.26 -10.87
N GLY A 33 -14.60 9.63 -11.22
CA GLY A 33 -13.81 10.49 -10.36
C GLY A 33 -12.47 10.84 -10.98
N SER A 34 -11.59 11.37 -10.15
CA SER A 34 -10.22 11.76 -10.51
C SER A 34 -9.26 11.51 -9.34
N GLY A 35 -7.97 11.67 -9.57
CA GLY A 35 -6.93 11.41 -8.57
C GLY A 35 -6.77 9.93 -8.20
N TYR A 36 -5.71 9.66 -7.46
CA TYR A 36 -5.39 8.34 -6.93
C TYR A 36 -4.62 8.45 -5.61
N GLY A 37 -5.14 7.82 -4.57
CA GLY A 37 -4.58 7.88 -3.22
C GLY A 37 -5.46 8.64 -2.23
N HIS A 38 -4.93 8.84 -1.03
CA HIS A 38 -5.65 9.43 0.10
C HIS A 38 -5.64 10.97 0.09
N GLY A 39 -4.79 11.61 -0.70
CA GLY A 39 -4.82 13.05 -0.92
C GLY A 39 -4.04 13.93 0.07
N VAL A 40 -3.43 13.36 1.10
CA VAL A 40 -2.77 14.13 2.18
C VAL A 40 -1.27 14.28 1.88
N GLY A 41 -0.74 15.49 2.06
CA GLY A 41 0.69 15.77 1.88
C GLY A 41 1.10 15.88 0.41
N MET A 42 2.25 15.31 0.04
CA MET A 42 2.82 15.54 -1.29
C MET A 42 2.12 14.75 -2.40
N SER A 43 1.59 15.45 -3.40
CA SER A 43 1.13 14.85 -4.66
C SER A 43 2.32 14.50 -5.54
N GLN A 44 2.46 13.24 -5.95
CA GLN A 44 3.57 12.78 -6.80
C GLN A 44 3.49 13.41 -8.21
N ILE A 45 2.29 13.46 -8.80
CA ILE A 45 2.09 14.17 -10.07
C ILE A 45 2.33 15.68 -9.91
N GLY A 46 1.89 16.25 -8.79
CA GLY A 46 2.14 17.66 -8.48
C GLY A 46 3.63 17.98 -8.35
N ALA A 47 4.39 17.14 -7.63
CA ALA A 47 5.84 17.22 -7.54
C ALA A 47 6.51 17.12 -8.92
N ARG A 48 6.05 16.21 -9.79
CA ARG A 48 6.51 16.10 -11.17
C ARG A 48 6.24 17.39 -11.96
N GLY A 49 5.03 17.94 -11.84
CA GLY A 49 4.63 19.18 -12.51
C GLY A 49 5.48 20.37 -12.09
N GLN A 50 5.65 20.58 -10.78
CA GLN A 50 6.51 21.62 -10.23
C GLN A 50 7.98 21.47 -10.66
N ALA A 51 8.49 20.23 -10.70
CA ALA A 51 9.85 19.99 -11.18
C ALA A 51 10.02 20.32 -12.68
N LEU A 52 8.99 20.08 -13.51
CA LEU A 52 8.99 20.50 -14.92
C LEU A 52 8.95 22.03 -15.08
N GLU A 53 8.41 22.74 -14.10
CA GLU A 53 8.44 24.21 -14.02
C GLU A 53 9.73 24.76 -13.40
N GLY A 54 10.72 23.89 -13.12
CA GLY A 54 12.04 24.28 -12.62
C GLY A 54 12.10 24.51 -11.11
N LYS A 55 11.10 24.08 -10.33
CA LYS A 55 11.16 24.12 -8.86
C LYS A 55 12.21 23.15 -8.33
N SER A 56 12.92 23.56 -7.27
CA SER A 56 13.86 22.69 -6.58
C SER A 56 13.13 21.63 -5.73
N ALA A 57 13.83 20.57 -5.34
CA ALA A 57 13.28 19.55 -4.44
C ALA A 57 12.78 20.17 -3.12
N THR A 58 13.53 21.12 -2.56
CA THR A 58 13.19 21.85 -1.34
C THR A 58 11.93 22.71 -1.51
N ASP A 59 11.78 23.38 -2.65
CA ASP A 59 10.56 24.16 -2.95
C ASP A 59 9.34 23.24 -3.02
N ILE A 60 9.48 22.09 -3.69
CA ILE A 60 8.41 21.10 -3.85
C ILE A 60 7.96 20.58 -2.49
N VAL A 61 8.87 20.13 -1.63
CA VAL A 61 8.46 19.59 -0.32
C VAL A 61 7.87 20.67 0.59
N LYS A 62 8.42 21.89 0.61
CA LYS A 62 7.87 23.03 1.40
C LYS A 62 6.54 23.55 0.84
N TYR A 63 6.23 23.26 -0.42
CA TYR A 63 4.91 23.53 -0.97
C TYR A 63 3.83 22.68 -0.27
N TYR A 64 4.09 21.39 -0.07
CA TYR A 64 3.12 20.44 0.49
C TYR A 64 3.15 20.33 2.02
N TYR A 65 4.31 20.57 2.64
CA TYR A 65 4.48 20.50 4.09
C TYR A 65 4.75 21.89 4.66
N LYS A 66 3.94 22.33 5.62
CA LYS A 66 4.04 23.66 6.24
C LYS A 66 4.71 23.62 7.60
N ASP A 67 5.36 24.72 7.94
CA ASP A 67 6.07 24.91 9.21
C ASP A 67 7.14 23.85 9.50
N VAL A 68 7.67 23.24 8.42
CA VAL A 68 8.76 22.26 8.48
C VAL A 68 10.09 22.89 8.11
N LEU A 69 11.16 22.31 8.62
CA LEU A 69 12.52 22.53 8.13
C LEU A 69 12.88 21.43 7.14
N VAL A 70 13.78 21.75 6.20
CA VAL A 70 14.47 20.76 5.37
C VAL A 70 15.92 20.85 5.80
N GLU A 71 16.37 19.89 6.59
CA GLU A 71 17.67 19.94 7.24
C GLU A 71 18.36 18.56 7.24
N PRO A 72 19.69 18.51 7.36
CA PRO A 72 20.42 17.25 7.49
C PRO A 72 20.10 16.61 8.83
N VAL A 73 19.65 15.35 8.81
CA VAL A 73 19.39 14.54 10.01
C VAL A 73 20.11 13.21 9.87
N VAL A 74 20.64 12.70 10.98
CA VAL A 74 21.26 11.37 11.02
C VAL A 74 20.24 10.31 10.62
N ASP A 75 20.55 9.59 9.56
CA ASP A 75 19.66 8.59 8.95
C ASP A 75 20.40 7.26 8.67
N SER A 76 21.56 7.07 9.28
CA SER A 76 22.40 5.87 9.20
C SER A 76 21.86 4.66 9.98
N GLN A 77 20.75 4.82 10.69
CA GLN A 77 20.09 3.77 11.46
C GLN A 77 19.46 2.68 10.57
N PHE A 78 19.29 1.48 11.12
CA PHE A 78 18.62 0.38 10.44
C PHE A 78 17.10 0.48 10.57
N ILE A 79 16.39 0.06 9.53
CA ILE A 79 14.94 -0.07 9.50
C ILE A 79 14.55 -1.48 9.04
N ARG A 80 13.59 -2.08 9.74
CA ARG A 80 13.05 -3.42 9.49
C ARG A 80 11.78 -3.31 8.65
N VAL A 81 11.91 -3.67 7.38
CA VAL A 81 10.85 -3.59 6.37
C VAL A 81 10.17 -4.95 6.23
N ASN A 82 8.86 -5.05 6.43
CA ASN A 82 8.12 -6.28 6.13
C ASN A 82 7.99 -6.45 4.62
N ILE A 83 8.56 -7.55 4.12
CA ILE A 83 8.59 -7.95 2.70
C ILE A 83 7.74 -9.21 2.44
N GLY A 84 7.05 -9.70 3.46
CA GLY A 84 6.16 -10.86 3.39
C GLY A 84 5.29 -10.96 4.65
N HIS A 85 3.98 -10.87 4.48
CA HIS A 85 3.02 -10.76 5.58
C HIS A 85 2.05 -11.93 5.63
N LEU A 86 1.80 -12.47 6.82
CA LEU A 86 0.84 -13.56 7.09
C LEU A 86 1.06 -14.83 6.24
N LEU A 87 2.31 -15.22 6.00
CA LEU A 87 2.65 -16.32 5.11
C LEU A 87 2.54 -17.70 5.80
N THR A 88 2.37 -18.75 5.00
CA THR A 88 2.50 -20.15 5.42
C THR A 88 3.78 -20.81 4.92
N GLY A 89 4.50 -20.16 3.99
CA GLY A 89 5.82 -20.59 3.54
C GLY A 89 6.42 -19.63 2.51
N LEU A 90 7.72 -19.77 2.29
CA LEU A 90 8.51 -19.03 1.30
C LEU A 90 9.74 -19.84 0.88
N SER A 91 10.44 -19.40 -0.16
CA SER A 91 11.79 -19.88 -0.42
C SER A 91 12.76 -18.77 -0.80
N LEU A 92 14.04 -19.01 -0.59
CA LEU A 92 15.15 -18.08 -0.86
C LEU A 92 16.19 -18.77 -1.72
N MET A 93 16.80 -18.03 -2.64
CA MET A 93 17.94 -18.53 -3.40
C MET A 93 18.80 -17.36 -3.89
N SER A 94 20.13 -17.52 -3.86
CA SER A 94 21.03 -16.63 -4.59
C SER A 94 21.58 -17.35 -5.81
N ASP A 95 21.46 -16.76 -6.99
CA ASP A 95 22.07 -17.26 -8.23
C ASP A 95 23.45 -16.64 -8.50
N THR A 96 23.92 -15.74 -7.65
CA THR A 96 25.17 -15.02 -7.87
C THR A 96 26.36 -15.95 -7.70
N LYS A 97 27.15 -16.12 -8.77
CA LYS A 97 28.35 -16.97 -8.75
C LYS A 97 29.29 -16.52 -7.63
N LEU A 98 29.81 -17.48 -6.84
CA LEU A 98 30.65 -17.25 -5.65
C LEU A 98 29.92 -16.61 -4.45
N GLY A 99 28.65 -16.22 -4.61
CA GLY A 99 27.82 -15.78 -3.49
C GLY A 99 27.56 -16.91 -2.50
N GLN A 100 27.47 -16.55 -1.23
CA GLN A 100 27.15 -17.48 -0.15
C GLN A 100 26.00 -16.94 0.70
N VAL A 101 25.24 -17.86 1.30
CA VAL A 101 24.13 -17.55 2.22
C VAL A 101 24.35 -18.31 3.53
N GLN A 102 24.22 -17.61 4.65
CA GLN A 102 24.31 -18.12 6.00
C GLN A 102 22.94 -18.09 6.69
N LEU A 103 22.62 -19.15 7.41
CA LEU A 103 21.38 -19.32 8.15
C LEU A 103 21.68 -19.44 9.64
N PHE A 104 20.88 -18.74 10.45
CA PHE A 104 20.95 -18.74 11.90
C PHE A 104 19.55 -18.91 12.48
N SER A 105 19.35 -19.86 13.39
CA SER A 105 18.06 -20.22 14.02
C SER A 105 17.70 -19.28 15.18
N SER A 106 17.95 -17.99 14.99
CA SER A 106 17.60 -16.93 15.95
C SER A 106 17.27 -15.61 15.24
N ASP A 107 16.56 -14.71 15.94
CA ASP A 107 16.30 -13.34 15.51
C ASP A 107 17.49 -12.47 15.91
N MET A 108 18.43 -12.25 14.98
CA MET A 108 19.69 -11.57 15.24
C MET A 108 19.62 -10.11 14.81
N ASP A 109 20.21 -9.24 15.62
CA ASP A 109 20.53 -7.89 15.19
C ASP A 109 21.70 -7.91 14.19
N THR A 110 21.81 -6.86 13.38
CA THR A 110 22.85 -6.65 12.36
C THR A 110 24.26 -6.70 12.96
N SER A 111 24.41 -6.27 14.21
CA SER A 111 25.69 -6.24 14.94
C SER A 111 26.07 -7.58 15.58
N THR A 112 25.12 -8.51 15.76
CA THR A 112 25.37 -9.78 16.45
C THR A 112 26.26 -10.70 15.61
N THR A 113 27.31 -11.24 16.23
CA THR A 113 28.18 -12.28 15.66
C THR A 113 27.84 -13.65 16.26
N ALA A 114 27.63 -14.66 15.41
CA ALA A 114 27.42 -16.05 15.81
C ALA A 114 27.97 -16.99 14.74
N SER A 115 28.16 -18.27 15.07
CA SER A 115 28.42 -19.30 14.07
C SER A 115 27.12 -19.64 13.32
N PRO A 116 27.13 -19.77 11.98
CA PRO A 116 25.94 -20.14 11.23
C PRO A 116 25.59 -21.61 11.49
N ASP A 117 24.29 -21.91 11.55
CA ASP A 117 23.81 -23.29 11.56
C ASP A 117 24.08 -23.99 10.23
N LEU A 118 24.01 -23.21 9.14
CA LEU A 118 24.33 -23.69 7.80
C LEU A 118 24.88 -22.54 6.94
N THR A 119 25.92 -22.83 6.17
CA THR A 119 26.39 -21.98 5.07
C THR A 119 26.19 -22.71 3.76
N VAL A 120 25.50 -22.10 2.80
CA VAL A 120 25.19 -22.70 1.50
C VAL A 120 25.77 -21.89 0.35
N PRO A 121 26.19 -22.55 -0.74
CA PRO A 121 26.62 -21.86 -1.95
C PRO A 121 25.42 -21.36 -2.76
N ALA A 122 25.72 -20.54 -3.77
CA ALA A 122 24.77 -20.17 -4.81
C ALA A 122 24.02 -21.38 -5.42
N LYS A 123 22.81 -21.13 -5.92
CA LYS A 123 21.85 -22.11 -6.46
C LYS A 123 21.34 -23.14 -5.45
N THR A 124 21.50 -22.86 -4.15
CA THR A 124 20.83 -23.63 -3.09
C THR A 124 19.49 -22.99 -2.78
N ASN A 125 18.41 -23.74 -2.96
CA ASN A 125 17.06 -23.29 -2.61
C ASN A 125 16.80 -23.57 -1.13
N ILE A 126 16.56 -22.52 -0.35
CA ILE A 126 16.24 -22.59 1.07
C ILE A 126 14.74 -22.39 1.22
N SER A 127 13.99 -23.40 1.66
CA SER A 127 12.55 -23.30 1.84
C SER A 127 12.17 -23.24 3.32
N PHE A 128 11.19 -22.40 3.67
CA PHE A 128 10.58 -22.31 4.98
C PHE A 128 9.10 -22.61 4.90
N SER A 129 8.59 -23.45 5.80
CA SER A 129 7.17 -23.80 5.88
C SER A 129 6.68 -23.80 7.32
N LEU A 130 5.47 -23.28 7.52
CA LEU A 130 4.77 -23.35 8.79
C LEU A 130 4.28 -24.78 9.02
N LEU A 131 4.62 -25.35 10.18
CA LEU A 131 4.13 -26.65 10.64
C LEU A 131 3.60 -26.49 12.08
N GLY A 132 2.27 -26.32 12.19
CA GLY A 132 1.62 -26.04 13.46
C GLY A 132 2.11 -24.74 14.10
N ASN A 133 2.96 -24.87 15.13
CA ASN A 133 3.43 -23.76 15.97
C ASN A 133 4.93 -23.49 15.76
N SER A 134 5.54 -24.16 14.78
CA SER A 134 6.96 -24.16 14.49
C SER A 134 7.19 -23.95 12.99
N MET A 135 8.38 -23.52 12.63
CA MET A 135 8.79 -23.37 11.24
C MET A 135 9.89 -24.38 10.93
N ILE A 136 9.67 -25.14 9.86
CA ILE A 136 10.68 -26.07 9.32
C ILE A 136 11.44 -25.36 8.19
N ALA A 137 12.73 -25.65 8.08
CA ALA A 137 13.58 -25.13 7.03
C ALA A 137 14.36 -26.27 6.36
N ASN A 138 14.51 -26.20 5.03
CA ASN A 138 15.29 -27.16 4.25
C ASN A 138 16.18 -26.43 3.25
N ALA A 139 17.40 -26.90 3.06
CA ALA A 139 18.29 -26.45 2.00
C ALA A 139 18.42 -27.53 0.92
N THR A 140 17.92 -27.25 -0.28
CA THR A 140 18.01 -28.14 -1.45
C THR A 140 19.10 -27.63 -2.39
N TYR A 141 20.16 -28.42 -2.54
CA TYR A 141 21.31 -28.08 -3.38
C TYR A 141 21.04 -28.42 -4.84
N ALA A 142 21.81 -27.83 -5.76
CA ALA A 142 21.68 -28.05 -7.20
C ALA A 142 21.85 -29.53 -7.63
N ASN A 143 22.52 -30.35 -6.82
CA ASN A 143 22.69 -31.80 -7.05
C ASN A 143 21.53 -32.65 -6.48
N GLY A 144 20.49 -32.02 -5.92
CA GLY A 144 19.34 -32.70 -5.31
C GLY A 144 19.54 -33.13 -3.86
N ARG A 145 20.73 -32.93 -3.26
CA ARG A 145 20.91 -33.14 -1.80
C ARG A 145 19.96 -32.21 -1.04
N VAL A 146 19.39 -32.70 0.05
CA VAL A 146 18.55 -31.90 0.95
C VAL A 146 19.11 -32.00 2.36
N ASP A 147 19.44 -30.85 2.96
CA ASP A 147 19.78 -30.75 4.36
C ASP A 147 18.56 -30.20 5.12
N ALA A 148 17.99 -31.02 6.00
CA ALA A 148 16.89 -30.62 6.87
C ALA A 148 17.45 -29.91 8.12
N LEU A 149 16.89 -28.75 8.44
CA LEU A 149 17.34 -27.92 9.56
C LEU A 149 16.41 -28.09 10.77
N ALA A 150 16.94 -27.84 11.96
CA ALA A 150 16.16 -27.89 13.20
C ALA A 150 14.98 -26.90 13.14
N SER A 151 13.83 -27.27 13.68
CA SER A 151 12.70 -26.36 13.72
C SER A 151 13.01 -25.17 14.63
N ALA A 152 12.70 -23.96 14.18
CA ALA A 152 12.88 -22.73 14.95
C ALA A 152 11.64 -21.83 14.86
N LYS A 153 11.56 -20.83 15.74
CA LYS A 153 10.53 -19.78 15.67
C LYS A 153 10.99 -18.53 14.90
N ALA A 154 12.31 -18.40 14.72
CA ALA A 154 12.93 -17.32 14.00
C ALA A 154 14.16 -17.82 13.25
N TRP A 155 14.41 -17.24 12.09
CA TRP A 155 15.63 -17.41 11.31
C TRP A 155 16.17 -16.05 10.89
N THR A 156 17.47 -15.88 10.95
CA THR A 156 18.19 -14.79 10.30
C THR A 156 18.98 -15.34 9.12
N ILE A 157 18.89 -14.64 7.99
CA ILE A 157 19.53 -14.98 6.72
C ILE A 157 20.45 -13.83 6.35
N ARG A 158 21.74 -14.14 6.21
CA ARG A 158 22.77 -13.20 5.75
C ARG A 158 23.38 -13.73 4.47
N TRP A 159 23.75 -12.84 3.55
CA TRP A 159 24.40 -13.22 2.31
C TRP A 159 25.56 -12.30 1.98
N SER A 160 26.52 -12.83 1.22
CA SER A 160 27.79 -12.17 0.96
C SER A 160 27.65 -10.82 0.24
N GLY A 161 28.58 -9.91 0.53
CA GLY A 161 28.63 -8.58 -0.05
C GLY A 161 27.63 -7.60 0.56
N THR A 162 27.06 -7.92 1.73
CA THR A 162 26.21 -7.02 2.53
C THR A 162 26.95 -6.56 3.77
N ARG A 163 26.39 -5.56 4.48
CA ARG A 163 26.93 -5.09 5.77
C ARG A 163 26.99 -6.20 6.83
N SER A 164 26.09 -7.17 6.75
CA SER A 164 25.99 -8.27 7.71
C SER A 164 26.89 -9.46 7.36
N MET A 165 27.43 -9.53 6.14
CA MET A 165 28.32 -10.61 5.70
C MET A 165 29.24 -10.14 4.57
N GLN A 166 30.54 -10.07 4.88
CA GLN A 166 31.61 -9.80 3.92
C GLN A 166 31.70 -10.89 2.85
N GLY A 167 32.22 -10.54 1.67
CA GLY A 167 32.41 -11.46 0.55
C GLY A 167 32.01 -10.82 -0.79
N PRO A 168 31.94 -11.61 -1.87
CA PRO A 168 31.51 -11.09 -3.17
C PRO A 168 30.05 -10.65 -3.13
N ASP A 169 29.77 -9.57 -3.86
CA ASP A 169 28.43 -9.06 -4.11
C ASP A 169 27.49 -10.18 -4.53
N ALA A 170 26.45 -10.43 -3.74
CA ALA A 170 25.41 -11.39 -4.07
C ALA A 170 24.01 -10.76 -3.99
N VAL A 171 23.10 -11.31 -4.79
CA VAL A 171 21.68 -10.95 -4.80
C VAL A 171 20.89 -12.15 -4.31
N LEU A 172 20.00 -11.92 -3.35
CA LEU A 172 19.11 -12.93 -2.80
C LEU A 172 17.70 -12.74 -3.39
N ALA A 173 17.18 -13.76 -4.06
CA ALA A 173 15.79 -13.80 -4.50
C ALA A 173 14.92 -14.42 -3.39
N VAL A 174 13.85 -13.73 -3.01
CA VAL A 174 12.82 -14.20 -2.09
C VAL A 174 11.57 -14.52 -2.90
N LYS A 175 11.13 -15.77 -2.86
CA LYS A 175 9.94 -16.25 -3.54
C LYS A 175 8.81 -16.50 -2.55
N ILE A 176 7.68 -15.84 -2.79
CA ILE A 176 6.45 -15.98 -2.01
C ILE A 176 5.31 -16.27 -3.00
N GLY A 177 4.79 -17.50 -2.96
CA GLY A 177 3.82 -17.97 -3.96
C GLY A 177 4.39 -17.89 -5.38
N ALA A 178 3.71 -17.13 -6.26
CA ALA A 178 4.14 -16.90 -7.63
C ALA A 178 5.11 -15.73 -7.80
N SER A 179 5.24 -14.87 -6.78
CA SER A 179 6.06 -13.66 -6.84
C SER A 179 7.50 -13.94 -6.42
N SER A 180 8.46 -13.30 -7.07
CA SER A 180 9.88 -13.35 -6.74
C SER A 180 10.46 -11.93 -6.72
N THR A 181 11.06 -11.53 -5.61
CA THR A 181 11.67 -10.20 -5.44
C THR A 181 13.14 -10.37 -5.10
N GLN A 182 13.99 -9.55 -5.71
CA GLN A 182 15.45 -9.58 -5.53
C GLN A 182 15.90 -8.53 -4.52
N TYR A 183 16.84 -8.90 -3.65
CA TYR A 183 17.45 -8.02 -2.65
C TYR A 183 18.97 -8.09 -2.76
N ARG A 184 19.59 -6.92 -2.89
CA ARG A 184 21.05 -6.77 -2.89
C ARG A 184 21.60 -6.47 -1.50
N TYR A 185 20.83 -5.81 -0.64
CA TYR A 185 21.27 -5.34 0.68
C TYR A 185 20.39 -5.84 1.83
N GLY A 186 20.93 -5.67 3.04
CA GLY A 186 20.29 -5.95 4.31
C GLY A 186 20.60 -7.33 4.88
N GLN A 187 19.80 -7.72 5.87
CA GLN A 187 19.68 -9.09 6.37
C GLN A 187 18.21 -9.44 6.49
N ILE A 188 17.83 -10.67 6.15
CA ILE A 188 16.43 -11.09 6.21
C ILE A 188 16.16 -11.82 7.51
N GLN A 189 15.11 -11.43 8.21
CA GLN A 189 14.56 -12.19 9.32
C GLN A 189 13.22 -12.81 8.95
N ILE A 190 13.05 -14.06 9.33
CA ILE A 190 11.84 -14.85 9.11
C ILE A 190 11.35 -15.30 10.48
N LYS A 191 10.16 -14.83 10.89
CA LYS A 191 9.68 -15.03 12.26
C LYS A 191 8.25 -15.50 12.30
N LEU A 192 7.95 -16.39 13.26
CA LEU A 192 6.58 -16.74 13.58
C LEU A 192 5.93 -15.69 14.46
N VAL A 193 4.87 -15.08 13.96
CA VAL A 193 4.02 -14.14 14.69
C VAL A 193 2.63 -14.75 14.85
N LYS A 194 2.04 -14.63 16.04
CA LYS A 194 0.68 -15.11 16.29
C LYS A 194 -0.33 -14.03 15.88
N ALA A 195 -1.00 -14.22 14.74
CA ALA A 195 -2.07 -13.35 14.29
C ALA A 195 -3.42 -13.74 14.93
N ALA A 196 -4.19 -12.74 15.38
CA ALA A 196 -5.41 -12.95 16.17
C ALA A 196 -6.46 -13.82 15.47
N ALA A 197 -6.67 -13.63 14.16
CA ALA A 197 -7.73 -14.32 13.41
C ALA A 197 -7.31 -15.67 12.82
N VAL A 198 -6.01 -15.89 12.60
CA VAL A 198 -5.53 -17.00 11.76
C VAL A 198 -4.45 -17.87 12.42
N GLY A 199 -4.05 -17.56 13.66
CA GLY A 199 -3.01 -18.28 14.38
C GLY A 199 -1.60 -17.87 13.97
N TYR A 200 -0.62 -18.75 14.15
CA TYR A 200 0.76 -18.46 13.75
C TYR A 200 0.87 -18.28 12.24
N ARG A 201 1.63 -17.26 11.83
CA ARG A 201 2.03 -17.01 10.45
C ARG A 201 3.49 -16.59 10.41
N ILE A 202 4.08 -16.76 9.24
CA ILE A 202 5.45 -16.33 8.95
C ILE A 202 5.40 -14.87 8.49
N GLU A 203 6.14 -14.03 9.20
CA GLU A 203 6.51 -12.68 8.79
C GLU A 203 7.95 -12.69 8.26
N VAL A 204 8.16 -12.04 7.13
CA VAL A 204 9.48 -11.92 6.49
C VAL A 204 9.83 -10.46 6.44
N THR A 205 10.98 -10.11 7.01
CA THR A 205 11.45 -8.73 7.07
C THR A 205 12.87 -8.62 6.54
N ASN A 206 13.19 -7.48 5.93
CA ASN A 206 14.55 -7.13 5.55
C ASN A 206 14.99 -5.93 6.40
N THR A 207 16.04 -6.12 7.20
CA THR A 207 16.65 -5.05 7.98
C THR A 207 17.74 -4.39 7.14
N LEU A 208 17.55 -3.11 6.83
CA LEU A 208 18.32 -2.33 5.87
C LEU A 208 18.81 -1.04 6.51
N ARG A 209 19.99 -0.55 6.11
CA ARG A 209 20.39 0.81 6.46
C ARG A 209 19.47 1.81 5.76
N LEU A 210 18.92 2.76 6.51
CA LEU A 210 17.91 3.68 5.99
C LEU A 210 18.53 4.64 4.95
N HIS A 211 19.68 5.25 5.27
CA HIS A 211 20.41 6.23 4.45
C HIS A 211 20.53 5.89 2.96
N ASP A 212 20.81 4.63 2.63
CA ASP A 212 21.17 4.15 1.30
C ASP A 212 20.37 2.91 0.89
N GLU A 213 20.58 1.78 1.57
CA GLU A 213 20.08 0.46 1.19
C GLU A 213 18.55 0.41 1.08
N TYR A 214 17.86 1.02 2.05
CA TYR A 214 16.40 1.15 2.03
C TYR A 214 15.94 2.12 0.94
N LEU A 215 16.48 3.35 0.92
CA LEU A 215 16.04 4.40 0.01
C LEU A 215 16.29 4.05 -1.46
N TRP A 216 17.37 3.32 -1.78
CA TRP A 216 17.63 2.85 -3.14
C TRP A 216 16.58 1.86 -3.65
N GLY A 217 15.87 1.16 -2.76
CA GLY A 217 14.79 0.24 -3.12
C GLY A 217 13.38 0.84 -3.12
N ILE A 218 13.23 2.15 -2.88
CA ILE A 218 11.92 2.82 -2.91
C ILE A 218 11.41 2.93 -4.36
N GLY A 219 10.24 2.35 -4.62
CA GLY A 219 9.59 2.25 -5.92
C GLY A 219 8.31 3.10 -6.03
N GLU A 220 8.30 4.28 -5.43
CA GLU A 220 7.10 5.14 -5.36
C GLU A 220 6.82 5.91 -6.65
N VAL A 221 7.86 6.33 -7.35
CA VAL A 221 7.76 7.10 -8.60
C VAL A 221 8.66 6.50 -9.68
N PRO A 222 8.32 6.66 -10.98
CA PRO A 222 9.19 6.27 -12.08
C PRO A 222 10.52 7.03 -12.03
N SER A 223 11.64 6.33 -12.17
CA SER A 223 12.98 6.94 -12.16
C SER A 223 13.27 7.79 -13.39
N SER A 224 12.36 7.81 -14.37
CA SER A 224 12.40 8.68 -15.54
C SER A 224 11.86 10.09 -15.31
N TRP A 225 11.33 10.36 -14.11
CA TRP A 225 10.84 11.68 -13.76
C TRP A 225 11.96 12.70 -13.57
N PRO A 226 11.65 14.01 -13.66
CA PRO A 226 12.64 15.05 -13.45
C PRO A 226 13.36 14.90 -12.10
N ILE A 227 14.66 15.21 -12.08
CA ILE A 227 15.52 14.94 -10.92
C ILE A 227 15.02 15.61 -9.63
N ALA A 228 14.48 16.83 -9.70
CA ALA A 228 13.94 17.53 -8.54
C ALA A 228 12.72 16.82 -7.92
N ALA A 229 11.89 16.14 -8.75
CA ALA A 229 10.79 15.32 -8.25
C ALA A 229 11.30 14.05 -7.58
N LEU A 230 12.35 13.42 -8.13
CA LEU A 230 12.98 12.24 -7.52
C LEU A 230 13.63 12.59 -6.18
N GLN A 231 14.32 13.72 -6.09
CA GLN A 231 14.92 14.24 -4.87
C GLN A 231 13.84 14.58 -3.82
N ALA A 232 12.74 15.24 -4.21
CA ALA A 232 11.61 15.51 -3.33
C ALA A 232 11.00 14.21 -2.78
N GLN A 233 10.84 13.20 -3.63
CA GLN A 233 10.39 11.87 -3.21
C GLN A 233 11.39 11.20 -2.26
N ALA A 234 12.69 11.30 -2.51
CA ALA A 234 13.71 10.74 -1.62
C ALA A 234 13.68 11.40 -0.23
N ILE A 235 13.56 12.74 -0.17
CA ILE A 235 13.43 13.50 1.09
C ILE A 235 12.15 13.10 1.84
N ALA A 236 11.01 13.07 1.16
CA ALA A 236 9.75 12.66 1.76
C ALA A 236 9.81 11.20 2.27
N SER A 237 10.36 10.29 1.47
CA SER A 237 10.48 8.89 1.83
C SER A 237 11.42 8.66 3.02
N ARG A 238 12.56 9.37 3.07
CA ARG A 238 13.49 9.37 4.21
C ARG A 238 12.80 9.86 5.48
N SER A 239 12.10 10.98 5.40
CA SER A 239 11.41 11.59 6.54
C SER A 239 10.35 10.65 7.11
N PHE A 240 9.53 10.04 6.23
CA PHE A 240 8.54 9.06 6.65
C PHE A 240 9.19 7.86 7.35
N ALA A 241 10.21 7.25 6.74
CA ALA A 241 10.91 6.11 7.32
C ALA A 241 11.54 6.46 8.69
N LEU A 242 12.22 7.60 8.81
CA LEU A 242 12.77 8.09 10.07
C LEU A 242 11.70 8.25 11.16
N SER A 243 10.50 8.70 10.80
CA SER A 243 9.38 8.81 11.75
C SER A 243 8.88 7.45 12.29
N LYS A 244 9.25 6.34 11.64
CA LYS A 244 8.90 4.96 12.01
C LYS A 244 9.99 4.20 12.74
N VAL A 245 11.25 4.62 12.63
CA VAL A 245 12.37 3.91 13.29
C VAL A 245 12.14 3.83 14.80
N GLY A 246 12.42 2.67 15.38
CA GLY A 246 12.20 2.36 16.79
C GLY A 246 10.75 2.06 17.16
N LYS A 247 9.79 2.16 16.22
CA LYS A 247 8.36 1.91 16.45
C LYS A 247 7.95 0.55 15.87
N MET A 248 8.50 -0.51 16.47
CA MET A 248 8.26 -1.89 16.04
C MET A 248 6.78 -2.28 16.20
N ARG A 249 6.16 -2.76 15.12
CA ARG A 249 4.79 -3.29 15.12
C ARG A 249 4.85 -4.80 15.29
N VAL A 250 4.28 -5.29 16.39
CA VAL A 250 4.26 -6.72 16.72
C VAL A 250 3.60 -7.57 15.63
N ALA A 251 2.56 -7.05 14.95
CA ALA A 251 1.77 -7.81 13.99
C ALA A 251 2.51 -8.19 12.69
N CYS A 252 3.54 -7.43 12.30
CA CYS A 252 4.35 -7.68 11.10
C CYS A 252 5.83 -7.89 11.42
N ASP A 253 6.20 -7.80 12.70
CA ASP A 253 7.60 -7.79 13.15
C ASP A 253 8.43 -6.70 12.43
N CYS A 254 7.81 -5.54 12.17
CA CYS A 254 8.36 -4.51 11.30
C CYS A 254 8.08 -3.10 11.80
N GLU A 255 8.88 -2.14 11.36
CA GLU A 255 8.59 -0.70 11.54
C GLU A 255 7.75 -0.18 10.37
N ILE A 256 7.93 -0.78 9.19
CA ILE A 256 7.31 -0.37 7.94
C ILE A 256 6.99 -1.56 7.03
N TYR A 257 5.85 -1.52 6.33
CA TYR A 257 5.52 -2.46 5.26
C TYR A 257 6.13 -2.03 3.92
N SER A 258 6.51 -2.99 3.07
CA SER A 258 7.01 -2.74 1.71
C SER A 258 5.92 -2.40 0.68
N SER A 259 4.67 -2.22 1.12
CA SER A 259 3.50 -2.01 0.27
C SER A 259 2.90 -0.62 0.47
N THR A 260 1.85 -0.30 -0.29
CA THR A 260 1.10 0.95 -0.18
C THR A 260 0.43 1.18 1.18
N GLN A 261 0.52 0.23 2.12
CA GLN A 261 0.16 0.48 3.51
C GLN A 261 1.12 1.46 4.20
N ASP A 262 2.38 1.50 3.79
CA ASP A 262 3.35 2.48 4.24
C ASP A 262 4.11 3.07 3.03
N GLN A 263 5.07 2.33 2.48
CA GLN A 263 5.86 2.76 1.31
C GLN A 263 6.16 1.58 0.38
N SER A 264 6.02 1.80 -0.92
CA SER A 264 6.41 0.87 -1.98
C SER A 264 7.92 0.65 -1.96
N PHE A 265 8.36 -0.48 -1.39
CA PHE A 265 9.74 -0.92 -1.39
C PHE A 265 9.88 -2.15 -2.28
N VAL A 266 10.52 -1.99 -3.44
CA VAL A 266 10.64 -3.01 -4.49
C VAL A 266 11.98 -3.74 -4.47
N GLY A 267 12.86 -3.39 -3.52
CA GLY A 267 14.18 -3.97 -3.39
C GLY A 267 15.07 -3.64 -4.59
N TYR A 268 15.85 -4.61 -5.04
CA TYR A 268 16.91 -4.40 -6.02
C TYR A 268 16.39 -4.10 -7.44
N SER A 269 15.11 -4.37 -7.73
CA SER A 269 14.55 -4.09 -9.05
C SER A 269 14.61 -2.60 -9.39
N LYS A 270 14.60 -1.72 -8.38
CA LYS A 270 14.69 -0.26 -8.60
C LYS A 270 16.04 0.15 -9.18
N GLU A 271 17.13 -0.38 -8.66
CA GLU A 271 18.48 -0.13 -9.17
C GLU A 271 18.71 -0.81 -10.53
N LEU A 272 18.02 -1.92 -10.80
CA LEU A 272 18.12 -2.66 -12.07
C LEU A 272 17.31 -2.04 -13.22
N GLU A 273 16.54 -0.96 -12.98
CA GLU A 273 15.82 -0.26 -14.04
C GLU A 273 16.79 0.23 -15.13
N LYS A 274 16.70 -0.38 -16.32
CA LYS A 274 17.65 -0.14 -17.41
C LYS A 274 17.68 1.35 -17.80
N GLY A 275 18.83 1.99 -17.59
CA GLY A 275 19.06 3.39 -17.91
C GLY A 275 18.53 4.40 -16.88
N TRP A 276 17.76 3.96 -15.88
CA TRP A 276 17.10 4.84 -14.92
C TRP A 276 17.45 4.56 -13.45
N GLY A 277 17.84 3.33 -13.11
CA GLY A 277 18.15 2.97 -11.72
C GLY A 277 19.30 3.79 -11.11
N SER A 278 20.31 4.11 -11.91
CA SER A 278 21.40 5.02 -11.49
C SER A 278 20.94 6.46 -11.26
N ILE A 279 19.89 6.91 -11.95
CA ILE A 279 19.29 8.24 -11.78
C ILE A 279 18.56 8.31 -10.44
N TRP A 280 17.76 7.28 -10.09
CA TRP A 280 17.14 7.20 -8.76
C TRP A 280 18.19 7.15 -7.65
N LYS A 281 19.20 6.27 -7.79
CA LYS A 281 20.29 6.18 -6.83
C LYS A 281 21.02 7.51 -6.65
N GLY A 282 21.30 8.22 -7.75
CA GLY A 282 21.89 9.56 -7.73
C GLY A 282 20.98 10.61 -7.08
N ALA A 283 19.65 10.54 -7.27
CA ALA A 283 18.70 11.41 -6.59
C ALA A 283 18.74 11.21 -5.07
N VAL A 284 18.78 9.96 -4.59
CA VAL A 284 18.95 9.65 -3.15
C VAL A 284 20.27 10.23 -2.65
N SER A 285 21.40 9.91 -3.30
CA SER A 285 22.73 10.36 -2.87
C SER A 285 22.90 11.88 -2.90
N SER A 286 22.28 12.58 -3.86
CA SER A 286 22.33 14.06 -3.92
C SER A 286 21.47 14.76 -2.87
N THR A 287 20.69 14.01 -2.10
CA THR A 287 19.97 14.50 -0.92
C THR A 287 20.62 14.03 0.39
N SER A 288 21.82 13.47 0.32
CA SER A 288 22.64 13.07 1.47
C SER A 288 23.71 14.12 1.77
N GLU A 289 24.05 14.29 3.04
CA GLU A 289 25.20 15.06 3.51
C GLU A 289 26.20 14.12 4.21
N GLY A 290 27.27 13.80 3.49
CA GLY A 290 28.19 12.74 3.90
C GLY A 290 27.51 11.37 3.90
N ASP A 291 28.06 10.44 4.68
CA ASP A 291 27.64 9.04 4.68
C ASP A 291 26.59 8.70 5.74
N GLU A 292 26.21 9.66 6.60
CA GLU A 292 25.38 9.40 7.79
C GLU A 292 24.18 10.32 7.96
N MET A 293 24.09 11.40 7.19
CA MET A 293 23.00 12.36 7.27
C MET A 293 22.33 12.53 5.91
N GLY A 294 21.04 12.85 5.94
CA GLY A 294 20.29 13.16 4.74
C GLY A 294 19.26 14.26 4.98
N LEU A 295 18.98 15.02 3.93
CA LEU A 295 17.96 16.06 3.94
C LEU A 295 16.61 15.43 4.30
N THR A 296 16.04 15.95 5.38
CA THR A 296 14.86 15.40 6.06
C THR A 296 13.92 16.54 6.42
N LEU A 297 12.62 16.27 6.31
CA LEU A 297 11.56 17.15 6.76
C LEU A 297 11.37 16.99 8.27
N THR A 298 11.58 18.06 9.03
CA THR A 298 11.39 18.05 10.48
C THR A 298 10.35 19.08 10.91
N TYR A 299 9.58 18.73 11.94
CA TYR A 299 8.67 19.63 12.64
C TYR A 299 8.93 19.48 14.13
N ALA A 300 9.10 20.59 14.85
CA ALA A 300 9.52 20.58 16.25
C ALA A 300 10.76 19.67 16.50
N SER A 301 11.75 19.78 15.61
CA SER A 301 13.02 19.01 15.66
C SER A 301 12.86 17.49 15.59
N GLN A 302 11.73 16.99 15.10
CA GLN A 302 11.49 15.56 14.88
C GLN A 302 11.17 15.28 13.41
N PRO A 303 11.67 14.18 12.82
CA PRO A 303 11.29 13.76 11.48
C PRO A 303 9.77 13.57 11.37
N ILE A 304 9.16 14.17 10.35
CA ILE A 304 7.71 14.08 10.16
C ILE A 304 7.31 12.76 9.48
N ALA A 305 6.09 12.30 9.75
CA ALA A 305 5.45 11.32 8.86
C ALA A 305 5.03 12.05 7.57
N ALA A 306 5.95 12.14 6.61
CA ALA A 306 5.75 12.82 5.33
C ALA A 306 4.87 11.98 4.40
N TYR A 307 3.56 12.12 4.54
CA TYR A 307 2.58 11.42 3.71
C TYR A 307 2.61 11.93 2.27
N PHE A 308 2.49 11.02 1.31
CA PHE A 308 2.41 11.35 -0.11
C PHE A 308 1.48 10.38 -0.83
N PHE A 309 1.00 10.79 -2.00
CA PHE A 309 0.03 10.02 -2.78
C PHE A 309 0.19 10.32 -4.28
N SER A 310 -0.44 9.53 -5.14
CA SER A 310 -0.20 9.60 -6.58
C SER A 310 -0.65 10.91 -7.22
N SER A 311 -1.94 11.25 -7.12
CA SER A 311 -2.49 12.45 -7.74
C SER A 311 -3.79 12.88 -7.10
N SER A 312 -4.11 14.17 -7.19
CA SER A 312 -5.33 14.76 -6.65
C SER A 312 -6.39 15.06 -7.71
N SER A 313 -7.53 15.61 -7.29
CA SER A 313 -8.51 16.23 -8.20
C SER A 313 -8.24 17.72 -8.49
N GLY A 314 -7.06 18.25 -8.14
CA GLY A 314 -6.72 19.67 -8.29
C GLY A 314 -6.35 20.38 -6.98
N GLN A 315 -6.51 19.71 -5.84
CA GLN A 315 -6.06 20.17 -4.52
C GLN A 315 -5.83 18.98 -3.59
N THR A 316 -4.91 19.12 -2.64
CA THR A 316 -4.68 18.11 -1.58
C THR A 316 -5.80 18.16 -0.54
N VAL A 317 -5.79 17.22 0.42
CA VAL A 317 -6.81 17.12 1.46
C VAL A 317 -6.18 17.28 2.85
N LEU A 318 -6.99 17.73 3.82
CA LEU A 318 -6.58 17.79 5.21
C LEU A 318 -6.51 16.37 5.80
N ALA A 319 -5.52 16.11 6.66
CA ALA A 319 -5.38 14.83 7.34
C ALA A 319 -6.63 14.46 8.17
N GLN A 320 -7.30 15.44 8.77
CA GLN A 320 -8.51 15.22 9.56
C GLN A 320 -9.69 14.70 8.74
N ASP A 321 -9.76 15.05 7.45
CA ASP A 321 -10.84 14.63 6.56
C ASP A 321 -10.69 13.15 6.13
N VAL A 322 -9.48 12.60 6.29
CA VAL A 322 -9.12 11.22 5.91
C VAL A 322 -9.02 10.32 7.15
N TRP A 323 -8.32 10.78 8.19
CA TRP A 323 -7.98 9.97 9.37
C TRP A 323 -8.63 10.46 10.67
N GLY A 324 -9.45 11.52 10.62
CA GLY A 324 -10.20 12.03 11.76
C GLY A 324 -9.40 12.86 12.76
N ALA A 325 -8.10 13.08 12.52
CA ALA A 325 -7.25 13.92 13.34
C ALA A 325 -6.36 14.84 12.49
N PRO A 326 -6.15 16.10 12.90
CA PRO A 326 -5.26 17.00 12.18
C PRO A 326 -3.81 16.56 12.33
N VAL A 327 -3.02 16.81 11.27
CA VAL A 327 -1.57 16.66 11.27
C VAL A 327 -0.98 18.05 11.00
N PRO A 328 -0.22 18.65 11.94
CA PRO A 328 0.08 20.10 11.92
C PRO A 328 0.76 20.61 10.65
N TYR A 329 1.61 19.79 10.04
CA TYR A 329 2.41 20.16 8.88
C TYR A 329 1.76 19.81 7.54
N THR A 330 0.55 19.23 7.53
CA THR A 330 -0.18 18.95 6.29
C THR A 330 -1.36 19.90 6.16
N VAL A 331 -1.39 20.66 5.07
CA VAL A 331 -2.52 21.54 4.74
C VAL A 331 -3.04 21.23 3.34
N SER A 332 -4.28 21.66 3.06
CA SER A 332 -4.80 21.66 1.70
C SER A 332 -4.08 22.73 0.87
N VAL A 333 -3.49 22.32 -0.26
CA VAL A 333 -2.84 23.19 -1.23
C VAL A 333 -3.32 22.84 -2.64
N ALA A 334 -3.27 23.81 -3.54
CA ALA A 334 -3.61 23.58 -4.94
C ALA A 334 -2.67 22.54 -5.60
N ASP A 335 -3.19 21.81 -6.59
CA ASP A 335 -2.44 20.79 -7.31
C ASP A 335 -3.01 20.64 -8.74
N SER A 336 -3.00 21.76 -9.48
CA SER A 336 -3.52 21.83 -10.85
C SER A 336 -2.81 20.87 -11.81
N TRP A 337 -1.58 20.45 -11.52
CA TRP A 337 -0.86 19.48 -12.34
C TRP A 337 -1.55 18.12 -12.41
N SER A 338 -2.24 17.71 -11.33
CA SER A 338 -2.96 16.44 -11.29
C SER A 338 -4.19 16.38 -12.20
N THR A 339 -4.73 17.53 -12.61
CA THR A 339 -5.85 17.59 -13.56
C THR A 339 -5.40 17.55 -15.02
N SER A 340 -4.09 17.52 -15.28
CA SER A 340 -3.55 17.45 -16.64
C SER A 340 -3.67 16.04 -17.21
N PRO A 341 -4.36 15.83 -18.35
CA PRO A 341 -4.42 14.53 -19.01
C PRO A 341 -3.04 14.08 -19.55
N VAL A 342 -2.08 15.00 -19.70
CA VAL A 342 -0.72 14.68 -20.16
C VAL A 342 0.15 14.18 -18.99
N LEU A 343 0.05 14.81 -17.82
CA LEU A 343 0.85 14.41 -16.66
C LEU A 343 0.21 13.24 -15.91
N ASN A 344 -1.12 13.20 -15.85
CA ASN A 344 -1.92 12.21 -15.12
C ASN A 344 -2.89 11.42 -16.03
N PRO A 345 -2.45 10.82 -17.15
CA PRO A 345 -3.36 10.22 -18.14
C PRO A 345 -4.25 9.10 -17.60
N ARG A 346 -3.88 8.46 -16.49
CA ARG A 346 -4.64 7.35 -15.89
C ARG A 346 -5.70 7.79 -14.89
N TYR A 347 -5.50 8.94 -14.24
CA TYR A 347 -6.33 9.36 -13.10
C TYR A 347 -6.74 10.83 -13.16
N PHE A 348 -6.46 11.57 -14.24
CA PHE A 348 -7.11 12.87 -14.46
C PHE A 348 -8.64 12.69 -14.53
N HIS A 349 -9.09 11.54 -15.01
CA HIS A 349 -10.46 11.03 -14.95
C HIS A 349 -10.46 9.50 -14.94
N TRP A 350 -11.40 8.89 -14.23
CA TRP A 350 -11.63 7.44 -14.23
C TRP A 350 -13.11 7.11 -14.03
N GLU A 351 -13.55 5.96 -14.53
CA GLU A 351 -14.86 5.37 -14.26
C GLU A 351 -14.71 3.95 -13.71
N ARG A 352 -15.54 3.57 -12.74
CA ARG A 352 -15.56 2.22 -12.14
C ARG A 352 -16.98 1.77 -11.85
N ALA A 353 -17.29 0.53 -12.23
CA ALA A 353 -18.50 -0.16 -11.81
C ALA A 353 -18.15 -1.14 -10.67
N ILE A 354 -18.84 -1.03 -9.54
CA ILE A 354 -18.64 -1.88 -8.36
C ILE A 354 -19.77 -2.88 -8.26
N ASN A 355 -19.44 -4.15 -8.02
CA ASN A 355 -20.42 -5.21 -7.84
C ASN A 355 -21.25 -5.00 -6.56
N ARG A 356 -22.56 -5.24 -6.63
CA ARG A 356 -23.50 -5.10 -5.51
C ARG A 356 -23.06 -5.81 -4.22
N ALA A 357 -22.45 -6.99 -4.31
CA ALA A 357 -22.04 -7.76 -3.14
C ALA A 357 -20.91 -7.05 -2.38
N LEU A 358 -19.97 -6.43 -3.10
CA LEU A 358 -18.90 -5.65 -2.49
C LEU A 358 -19.41 -4.35 -1.86
N VAL A 359 -20.38 -3.69 -2.50
CA VAL A 359 -21.04 -2.50 -1.92
C VAL A 359 -21.80 -2.87 -0.64
N ALA A 360 -22.62 -3.92 -0.68
CA ALA A 360 -23.37 -4.40 0.49
C ALA A 360 -22.43 -4.79 1.63
N GLN A 361 -21.36 -5.55 1.33
CA GLN A 361 -20.31 -5.89 2.29
C GLN A 361 -19.64 -4.66 2.88
N ALA A 362 -19.37 -3.62 2.07
CA ALA A 362 -18.72 -2.42 2.54
C ALA A 362 -19.56 -1.69 3.60
N PHE A 363 -20.87 -1.58 3.37
CA PHE A 363 -21.82 -0.96 4.30
C PHE A 363 -22.28 -1.87 5.44
N GLY A 364 -21.99 -3.17 5.39
CA GLY A 364 -22.51 -4.15 6.35
C GLY A 364 -24.03 -4.34 6.22
N LEU A 365 -24.57 -4.17 5.01
CA LEU A 365 -25.99 -4.34 4.71
C LEU A 365 -26.22 -5.68 3.98
N PRO A 366 -27.42 -6.28 4.07
CA PRO A 366 -27.76 -7.49 3.32
C PRO A 366 -27.77 -7.27 1.81
N ASP A 367 -28.23 -6.09 1.38
CA ASP A 367 -28.20 -5.60 0.01
C ASP A 367 -28.15 -4.05 0.01
N VAL A 368 -28.01 -3.46 -1.17
CA VAL A 368 -28.11 -2.02 -1.37
C VAL A 368 -29.02 -1.79 -2.57
N ALA A 369 -30.12 -1.07 -2.38
CA ALA A 369 -31.05 -0.69 -3.43
C ALA A 369 -30.85 0.77 -3.87
N ARG A 370 -30.54 1.66 -2.93
CA ARG A 370 -30.24 3.08 -3.20
C ARG A 370 -28.95 3.53 -2.54
N MET A 371 -28.30 4.50 -3.16
CA MET A 371 -27.09 5.14 -2.63
C MET A 371 -27.07 6.61 -3.02
N GLU A 372 -26.55 7.45 -2.14
CA GLU A 372 -26.46 8.90 -2.33
C GLU A 372 -25.21 9.47 -1.67
N ILE A 373 -24.66 10.54 -2.24
CA ILE A 373 -23.59 11.32 -1.62
C ILE A 373 -24.25 12.32 -0.66
N GLY A 374 -23.91 12.22 0.62
CA GLY A 374 -24.43 13.07 1.68
C GLY A 374 -23.69 14.40 1.83
N GLY A 375 -22.51 14.54 1.23
CA GLY A 375 -21.76 15.79 1.23
C GLY A 375 -20.32 15.66 0.74
N HIS A 376 -19.66 16.81 0.64
CA HIS A 376 -18.24 16.91 0.28
C HIS A 376 -17.50 17.77 1.31
N PHE A 377 -16.21 17.51 1.48
CA PHE A 377 -15.29 18.44 2.12
C PHE A 377 -14.91 19.57 1.15
N GLU A 378 -14.28 20.63 1.65
CA GLU A 378 -13.78 21.74 0.83
C GLU A 378 -12.79 21.25 -0.25
N SER A 379 -12.04 20.19 0.06
CA SER A 379 -11.13 19.51 -0.85
C SER A 379 -11.82 18.83 -2.05
N GLY A 380 -13.16 18.73 -2.04
CA GLY A 380 -13.97 18.04 -3.04
C GLY A 380 -14.09 16.53 -2.83
N THR A 381 -13.42 15.94 -1.84
CA THR A 381 -13.64 14.52 -1.51
C THR A 381 -15.01 14.32 -0.86
N VAL A 382 -15.65 13.19 -1.15
CA VAL A 382 -16.92 12.80 -0.53
C VAL A 382 -16.74 12.67 0.99
N SER A 383 -17.49 13.47 1.75
CA SER A 383 -17.43 13.44 3.22
C SER A 383 -18.27 12.30 3.78
N VAL A 384 -19.45 12.08 3.20
CA VAL A 384 -20.39 11.03 3.59
C VAL A 384 -21.03 10.41 2.36
N ILE A 385 -21.13 9.07 2.36
CA ILE A 385 -21.94 8.30 1.41
C ILE A 385 -22.92 7.43 2.19
N ILE A 386 -24.17 7.39 1.74
CA ILE A 386 -25.29 6.74 2.42
C ILE A 386 -25.84 5.65 1.51
N ALA A 387 -26.05 4.46 2.05
CA ALA A 387 -26.70 3.34 1.36
C ALA A 387 -27.99 2.95 2.07
N THR A 388 -28.99 2.53 1.28
CA THR A 388 -30.27 2.03 1.76
C THR A 388 -30.54 0.65 1.15
N SER A 389 -30.87 -0.34 1.98
CA SER A 389 -31.26 -1.69 1.57
C SER A 389 -32.65 -1.71 0.90
N SER A 390 -33.00 -2.80 0.23
CA SER A 390 -34.34 -3.01 -0.34
C SER A 390 -35.45 -3.02 0.71
N THR A 391 -35.09 -3.30 1.97
CA THR A 391 -35.97 -3.30 3.14
C THR A 391 -35.98 -1.99 3.92
N GLY A 392 -35.23 -0.98 3.48
CA GLY A 392 -35.19 0.36 4.08
C GLY A 392 -34.16 0.55 5.21
N LEU A 393 -33.29 -0.44 5.48
CA LEU A 393 -32.17 -0.26 6.41
C LEU A 393 -31.16 0.71 5.81
N ARG A 394 -30.66 1.66 6.62
CA ARG A 394 -29.68 2.65 6.18
C ARG A 394 -28.35 2.46 6.90
N ALA A 395 -27.26 2.66 6.16
CA ALA A 395 -25.90 2.75 6.70
C ALA A 395 -25.16 3.88 6.01
N GLN A 396 -24.18 4.46 6.70
CA GLN A 396 -23.34 5.54 6.18
C GLN A 396 -21.86 5.24 6.42
N LEU A 397 -21.02 5.73 5.52
CA LEU A 397 -19.57 5.67 5.61
C LEU A 397 -18.98 7.03 5.23
N SER A 398 -17.77 7.32 5.70
CA SER A 398 -16.98 8.37 5.06
C SER A 398 -16.58 7.96 3.64
N GLY A 399 -16.38 8.93 2.74
CA GLY A 399 -15.93 8.64 1.38
C GLY A 399 -14.62 7.85 1.34
N GLU A 400 -13.67 8.15 2.23
CA GLU A 400 -12.41 7.40 2.34
C GLU A 400 -12.62 5.95 2.79
N THR A 401 -13.47 5.73 3.80
CA THR A 401 -13.77 4.36 4.26
C THR A 401 -14.43 3.55 3.15
N PHE A 402 -15.37 4.16 2.43
CA PHE A 402 -16.03 3.53 1.29
C PHE A 402 -15.02 3.20 0.19
N ARG A 403 -14.24 4.20 -0.27
CA ARG A 403 -13.16 4.05 -1.26
C ARG A 403 -12.25 2.87 -0.92
N SER A 404 -11.75 2.81 0.31
CA SER A 404 -10.85 1.74 0.75
C SER A 404 -11.52 0.36 0.68
N LYS A 405 -12.77 0.25 1.14
CA LYS A 405 -13.50 -1.03 1.16
C LYS A 405 -13.86 -1.52 -0.25
N VAL A 406 -14.23 -0.62 -1.16
CA VAL A 406 -14.64 -0.97 -2.53
C VAL A 406 -13.53 -0.83 -3.57
N LYS A 407 -12.32 -0.44 -3.13
CA LYS A 407 -11.11 -0.27 -3.96
C LYS A 407 -11.26 0.77 -5.07
N LEU A 408 -11.96 1.88 -4.80
CA LEU A 408 -11.97 3.02 -5.70
C LEU A 408 -10.59 3.71 -5.70
N PRO A 409 -10.19 4.37 -6.81
CA PRO A 409 -8.90 5.06 -6.90
C PRO A 409 -8.71 6.14 -5.81
N SER A 410 -9.74 6.94 -5.55
CA SER A 410 -9.71 8.08 -4.62
C SER A 410 -11.08 8.31 -3.98
N ALA A 411 -11.16 9.25 -3.03
CA ALA A 411 -12.41 9.76 -2.46
C ALA A 411 -12.98 10.97 -3.23
N TRP A 412 -12.34 11.40 -4.34
CA TRP A 412 -12.88 12.38 -5.28
C TRP A 412 -13.70 11.64 -6.33
N PHE A 413 -14.95 11.32 -5.99
CA PHE A 413 -15.83 10.59 -6.90
C PHE A 413 -17.26 11.13 -6.86
N ASP A 414 -17.94 10.98 -7.99
CA ASP A 414 -19.38 11.15 -8.13
C ASP A 414 -20.04 9.77 -8.29
N PHE A 415 -21.28 9.67 -7.82
CA PHE A 415 -22.12 8.51 -8.06
C PHE A 415 -22.98 8.72 -9.31
N LEU A 416 -22.73 7.93 -10.36
CA LEU A 416 -23.44 8.02 -11.65
C LEU A 416 -24.79 7.29 -11.66
N GLY A 417 -25.06 6.48 -10.63
CA GLY A 417 -26.31 5.74 -10.49
C GLY A 417 -26.14 4.21 -10.53
N PRO A 418 -27.22 3.49 -10.17
CA PRO A 418 -27.27 2.05 -10.26
C PRO A 418 -27.38 1.58 -11.72
N GLN A 419 -26.87 0.39 -12.02
CA GLN A 419 -27.05 -0.28 -13.30
C GLN A 419 -27.81 -1.59 -13.10
N MET A 420 -28.92 -1.72 -13.81
CA MET A 420 -29.73 -2.93 -13.88
C MET A 420 -29.12 -3.87 -14.91
N SER A 421 -29.36 -5.18 -14.80
CA SER A 421 -28.92 -6.09 -15.87
C SER A 421 -29.74 -5.84 -17.13
N ASP A 422 -29.08 -5.46 -18.22
CA ASP A 422 -29.66 -5.67 -19.55
C ASP A 422 -29.80 -7.17 -19.76
N ALA A 423 -31.02 -7.65 -20.05
CA ALA A 423 -31.27 -9.05 -20.40
C ALA A 423 -30.60 -9.51 -21.72
N ASN A 424 -29.72 -8.70 -22.34
CA ASN A 424 -29.20 -8.95 -23.68
C ASN A 424 -27.74 -8.52 -23.95
N SER A 425 -26.92 -8.15 -22.96
CA SER A 425 -25.51 -7.81 -23.22
C SER A 425 -24.55 -8.93 -22.83
N LEU A 426 -24.09 -9.69 -23.83
CA LEU A 426 -22.92 -10.57 -23.69
C LEU A 426 -21.69 -9.74 -23.30
N PRO A 427 -20.90 -10.15 -22.30
CA PRO A 427 -19.72 -9.40 -21.88
C PRO A 427 -18.68 -9.36 -23.00
N LYS A 428 -18.29 -8.15 -23.44
CA LYS A 428 -17.11 -7.97 -24.28
C LYS A 428 -15.86 -8.31 -23.46
N PRO A 429 -14.88 -9.05 -24.03
CA PRO A 429 -13.69 -9.46 -23.29
C PRO A 429 -12.88 -8.23 -22.87
N VAL A 430 -12.58 -8.16 -21.58
CA VAL A 430 -11.66 -7.18 -20.99
C VAL A 430 -10.27 -7.43 -21.57
N ARG A 431 -9.73 -6.46 -22.34
CA ARG A 431 -8.31 -6.45 -22.70
C ARG A 431 -7.50 -6.13 -21.46
N THR A 432 -7.01 -7.16 -20.79
CA THR A 432 -5.98 -7.04 -19.76
C THR A 432 -4.66 -6.68 -20.44
N ILE A 433 -4.35 -5.39 -20.57
CA ILE A 433 -3.00 -4.94 -20.89
C ILE A 433 -2.21 -4.96 -19.58
N PHE A 434 -1.59 -6.09 -19.28
CA PHE A 434 -0.43 -6.12 -18.39
C PHE A 434 0.72 -5.48 -19.16
N HIS A 435 1.08 -4.24 -18.84
CA HIS A 435 2.43 -3.73 -19.03
C HIS A 435 2.90 -3.18 -17.67
N SER A 436 4.04 -3.73 -17.26
CA SER A 436 4.84 -3.41 -16.08
C SER A 436 4.91 -1.90 -15.80
N LEU A 437 4.65 -1.55 -14.54
CA LEU A 437 5.05 -0.28 -13.92
C LEU A 437 6.57 -0.14 -13.92
#